data_AF-V8ARB0-F1
#
_entry.id   AF-V8ARB0-F1
#
_cell.length_a   1.000
_cell.length_b   1.000
_cell.length_c   1.000
_cell.angle_alpha   90.00
_cell.angle_beta   90.00
_cell.angle_gamma   90.00
#
_symmetry.space_group_name_H-M   'P 1'
#
loop_
_entity.id
_entity.type
_entity.pdbx_description
1 polymer ?
#
loop_
_entity_poly.entity_id
_entity_poly.type
_entity_poly.pdbx_seq_one_letter_code
_entity_poly.pdbx_strand_id
1 'polypeptide(L)'
;MKKLIYFLTGILAITALLGVTAWRMSAASGVSTSTNSLTIFNWGEYIDPQLLKKFEKETGYKVNYVTFDSNEAMYSKVKQGGTAYDIVVPSEYMVQKMAKENLLLPLDHTKIKNLEYDNPKLLDAAFDPKNTYSVPYFWGTLGIVYNDKYITHPPTKWEDLWSKDYKNSILLTDSSEM
;
A
#
# COMPACT_ATOMS: atom_id res chain seq x y z
N MET A 1 13.37 -46.23 -33.65
CA MET A 1 12.64 -46.57 -32.39
C MET A 1 13.48 -46.33 -31.13
N LYS A 2 14.67 -46.92 -30.97
CA LYS A 2 15.50 -46.74 -29.76
C LYS A 2 15.87 -45.27 -29.45
N LYS A 3 16.23 -44.47 -30.46
CA LYS A 3 16.51 -43.02 -30.31
C LYS A 3 15.31 -42.21 -29.77
N LEU A 4 14.09 -42.58 -30.17
CA LEU A 4 12.85 -41.94 -29.69
C LEU A 4 12.56 -42.33 -28.24
N ILE A 5 12.84 -43.58 -27.87
CA ILE A 5 12.71 -44.06 -26.49
C ILE A 5 13.71 -43.32 -25.57
N TYR A 6 14.99 -43.19 -25.97
CA TYR A 6 15.98 -42.45 -25.19
C TYR A 6 15.61 -40.97 -25.00
N PHE A 7 15.04 -40.34 -26.04
CA PHE A 7 14.55 -38.96 -25.98
C PHE A 7 13.38 -38.80 -24.99
N LEU A 8 12.39 -39.69 -25.06
CA LEU A 8 11.24 -39.68 -24.15
C LEU A 8 11.64 -40.01 -22.70
N THR A 9 12.56 -40.95 -22.48
CA THR A 9 13.10 -41.24 -21.14
C THR A 9 13.90 -40.07 -20.58
N GLY A 10 14.60 -39.32 -21.43
CA GLY A 10 15.31 -38.10 -21.04
C GLY A 10 14.34 -37.00 -20.57
N ILE A 11 13.24 -36.78 -21.30
CA ILE A 11 12.20 -35.81 -20.91
C ILE A 11 11.52 -36.20 -19.60
N LEU A 12 11.19 -37.48 -19.43
CA LEU A 12 10.61 -38.00 -18.18
C LEU A 12 11.56 -37.84 -16.99
N ALA A 13 12.87 -38.08 -17.18
CA ALA A 13 13.86 -37.86 -16.14
C ALA A 13 14.00 -36.37 -15.76
N ILE A 14 13.99 -35.47 -16.75
CA ILE A 14 14.07 -34.02 -16.52
C ILE A 14 12.81 -33.50 -15.82
N THR A 15 11.61 -33.93 -16.25
CA THR A 15 10.35 -33.51 -15.62
C THR A 15 10.21 -34.05 -14.20
N ALA A 16 10.65 -35.29 -13.93
CA ALA A 16 10.72 -35.83 -12.58
C ALA A 16 11.72 -35.04 -11.70
N LEU A 17 12.90 -34.70 -12.26
CA LEU A 17 13.90 -33.90 -11.56
C LEU A 17 13.36 -32.50 -11.23
N LEU A 18 12.71 -31.83 -12.19
CA LEU A 18 12.07 -30.53 -12.00
C LEU A 18 10.92 -30.59 -11.00
N GLY A 19 10.12 -31.66 -11.02
CA GLY A 19 9.05 -31.88 -10.03
C GLY A 19 9.62 -32.05 -8.61
N VAL A 20 10.72 -32.79 -8.46
CA VAL A 20 11.41 -32.96 -7.17
C VAL A 20 12.04 -31.65 -6.70
N THR A 21 12.65 -30.86 -7.58
CA THR A 21 13.20 -29.55 -7.20
C THR A 21 12.10 -28.55 -6.84
N ALA A 22 10.99 -28.52 -7.58
CA ALA A 22 9.84 -27.66 -7.27
C ALA A 22 9.19 -28.05 -5.93
N TRP A 23 9.07 -29.36 -5.64
CA TRP A 23 8.57 -29.85 -4.36
C TRP A 23 9.54 -29.55 -3.21
N ARG A 24 10.86 -29.67 -3.45
CA ARG A 24 11.91 -29.28 -2.48
C ARG A 24 11.92 -27.78 -2.22
N MET A 25 11.71 -26.95 -3.23
CA MET A 25 11.57 -25.49 -3.07
C MET A 25 10.28 -25.13 -2.32
N SER A 26 9.17 -25.80 -2.63
CA SER A 26 7.89 -25.61 -1.92
C SER A 26 7.98 -26.07 -0.45
N ALA A 27 8.74 -27.13 -0.17
CA ALA A 27 9.00 -27.60 1.20
C ALA A 27 10.02 -26.73 1.95
N ALA A 28 11.00 -26.14 1.25
CA ALA A 28 11.92 -25.14 1.80
C ALA A 28 11.26 -23.76 1.99
N SER A 29 10.08 -23.54 1.40
CA SER A 29 9.21 -22.39 1.69
C SER A 29 8.51 -22.52 3.06
N GLY A 30 8.75 -23.62 3.78
CA GLY A 30 8.46 -23.71 5.21
C GLY A 30 9.29 -22.67 5.96
N VAL A 31 8.70 -21.49 6.12
CA VAL A 31 9.15 -20.34 6.90
C VAL A 31 9.87 -20.81 8.16
N SER A 32 11.20 -20.86 8.08
CA SER A 32 12.05 -21.07 9.24
C SER A 32 12.24 -19.73 9.93
N THR A 33 11.62 -19.61 11.10
CA THR A 33 12.17 -18.92 12.27
C THR A 33 12.25 -17.39 12.19
N SER A 34 11.17 -16.75 12.67
CA SER A 34 11.22 -15.55 13.53
C SER A 34 12.26 -14.47 13.21
N THR A 35 12.26 -13.95 11.99
CA THR A 35 12.62 -12.54 11.89
C THR A 35 11.33 -11.81 12.23
N ASN A 36 11.24 -11.25 13.45
CA ASN A 36 10.16 -10.34 13.81
C ASN A 36 10.28 -9.13 12.90
N SER A 37 9.87 -9.23 11.64
CA SER A 37 9.96 -8.15 10.66
C SER A 37 8.58 -7.79 10.17
N LEU A 38 8.35 -6.50 10.00
CA LEU A 38 7.12 -5.92 9.49
C LEU A 38 7.47 -5.09 8.26
N THR A 39 6.87 -5.40 7.12
CA THR A 39 7.01 -4.60 5.90
C THR A 39 5.84 -3.64 5.78
N ILE A 40 6.12 -2.34 5.88
CA ILE A 40 5.13 -1.27 5.74
C ILE A 40 5.35 -0.57 4.41
N PHE A 41 4.29 -0.37 3.64
CA PHE A 41 4.30 0.37 2.38
C PHE A 41 3.41 1.60 2.50
N ASN A 42 4.02 2.79 2.53
CA ASN A 42 3.34 4.05 2.86
C ASN A 42 3.81 5.18 1.94
N TRP A 43 3.20 6.35 2.04
CA TRP A 43 3.65 7.57 1.40
C TRP A 43 5.01 8.01 1.93
N GLY A 44 5.78 8.72 1.08
CA GLY A 44 7.00 9.40 1.49
C GLY A 44 6.74 10.43 2.59
N GLU A 45 7.65 10.53 3.56
CA GLU A 45 7.61 11.51 4.66
C GLU A 45 6.33 11.49 5.53
N TYR A 46 5.57 10.38 5.50
CA TYR A 46 4.26 10.27 6.14
C TYR A 46 4.28 9.61 7.53
N ILE A 47 5.47 9.35 8.09
CA ILE A 47 5.66 8.89 9.46
C ILE A 47 6.91 9.54 10.03
N ASP A 48 6.88 9.87 11.33
CA ASP A 48 8.09 10.26 12.03
C ASP A 48 9.02 9.04 12.17
N PRO A 49 10.25 9.06 11.62
CA PRO A 49 11.20 7.95 11.75
C PRO A 49 11.53 7.59 13.20
N GLN A 50 11.34 8.50 14.16
CA GLN A 50 11.51 8.20 15.58
C GLN A 50 10.44 7.25 16.12
N LEU A 51 9.21 7.31 15.59
CA LEU A 51 8.14 6.38 15.97
C LEU A 51 8.48 4.95 15.51
N LEU A 52 9.06 4.79 14.32
CA LEU A 52 9.54 3.50 13.85
C LEU A 52 10.61 2.93 14.80
N LYS A 53 11.62 3.74 15.15
CA LYS A 53 12.68 3.32 16.09
C LYS A 53 12.13 2.97 17.48
N LYS A 54 11.16 3.73 17.96
CA LYS A 54 10.49 3.47 19.24
C LYS A 54 9.72 2.15 19.18
N PHE A 55 8.95 1.92 18.12
CA PHE A 55 8.22 0.67 17.89
C PHE A 55 9.17 -0.54 17.84
N GLU A 56 10.27 -0.45 17.08
CA GLU A 56 11.26 -1.53 17.01
C GLU A 56 11.86 -1.85 18.38
N LYS A 57 12.16 -0.81 19.18
CA LYS A 57 12.73 -0.95 20.53
C LYS A 57 11.74 -1.59 21.51
N GLU A 58 10.47 -1.20 21.45
CA GLU A 58 9.44 -1.67 22.38
C GLU A 58 8.98 -3.10 22.07
N THR A 59 8.93 -3.47 20.79
CA THR A 59 8.35 -4.74 20.35
C THR A 59 9.39 -5.79 19.96
N GLY A 60 10.64 -5.37 19.70
CA GLY A 60 11.68 -6.21 19.12
C GLY A 60 11.46 -6.53 17.63
N TYR A 61 10.45 -5.93 16.99
CA TYR A 61 10.28 -6.04 15.54
C TYR A 61 11.27 -5.16 14.79
N LYS A 62 11.54 -5.53 13.53
CA LYS A 62 12.28 -4.74 12.54
C LYS A 62 11.32 -4.26 11.48
N VAL A 63 11.33 -2.97 11.20
CA VAL A 63 10.44 -2.37 10.21
C VAL A 63 11.20 -2.19 8.91
N ASN A 64 10.75 -2.90 7.88
CA ASN A 64 11.12 -2.63 6.50
C ASN A 64 10.13 -1.60 5.93
N TYR A 65 10.54 -0.33 5.89
CA TYR A 65 9.68 0.77 5.45
C TYR A 65 9.93 1.09 3.97
N VAL A 66 8.91 0.91 3.15
CA VAL A 66 8.94 1.14 1.69
C VAL A 66 8.01 2.31 1.37
N THR A 67 8.41 3.15 0.42
CA THR A 67 7.62 4.33 0.04
C THR A 67 7.06 4.25 -1.38
N PHE A 68 5.91 4.89 -1.57
CA PHE A 68 5.32 5.19 -2.88
C PHE A 68 4.90 6.66 -2.98
N ASP A 69 4.69 7.11 -4.21
CA ASP A 69 4.35 8.48 -4.60
C ASP A 69 2.95 8.63 -5.19
N SER A 70 2.27 7.51 -5.49
CA SER A 70 0.91 7.47 -5.99
C SER A 70 0.21 6.17 -5.58
N ASN A 71 -1.12 6.26 -5.42
CA ASN A 71 -1.97 5.10 -5.17
C ASN A 71 -1.87 4.06 -6.31
N GLU A 72 -1.70 4.49 -7.56
CA GLU A 72 -1.57 3.62 -8.72
C GLU A 72 -0.27 2.82 -8.69
N ALA A 73 0.85 3.47 -8.35
CA ALA A 73 2.13 2.79 -8.19
C ALA A 73 2.07 1.76 -7.04
N MET A 74 1.44 2.13 -5.92
CA MET A 74 1.22 1.22 -4.79
C MET A 74 0.37 0.02 -5.21
N TYR A 75 -0.80 0.28 -5.80
CA TYR A 75 -1.75 -0.73 -6.23
C TYR A 75 -1.12 -1.74 -7.20
N SER A 76 -0.37 -1.25 -8.19
CA SER A 76 0.31 -2.10 -9.17
C SER A 76 1.28 -3.09 -8.50
N LYS A 77 2.07 -2.62 -7.52
CA LYS A 77 3.02 -3.47 -6.77
C LYS A 77 2.31 -4.49 -5.88
N VAL A 78 1.26 -4.08 -5.16
CA VAL A 78 0.47 -5.01 -4.34
C VAL A 78 -0.18 -6.08 -5.22
N LYS A 79 -0.80 -5.68 -6.33
CA LYS A 79 -1.48 -6.59 -7.26
C LYS A 79 -0.51 -7.58 -7.92
N GLN A 80 0.72 -7.15 -8.21
CA GLN A 80 1.76 -8.02 -8.77
C GLN A 80 2.11 -9.19 -7.83
N GLY A 81 2.00 -8.99 -6.50
CA GLY A 81 2.21 -10.04 -5.50
C GLY A 81 3.67 -10.50 -5.34
N GLY A 82 4.63 -9.83 -5.99
CA GLY A 82 6.05 -10.16 -5.90
C GLY A 82 6.73 -9.76 -4.59
N THR A 83 6.08 -8.91 -3.79
CA THR A 83 6.52 -8.50 -2.45
C THR A 83 5.36 -8.68 -1.48
N ALA A 84 5.63 -9.30 -0.33
CA ALA A 84 4.67 -9.40 0.76
C ALA A 84 4.72 -8.10 1.57
N TYR A 85 3.61 -7.37 1.61
CA TYR A 85 3.43 -6.18 2.44
C TYR A 85 2.48 -6.55 3.58
N ASP A 86 2.90 -6.27 4.82
CA ASP A 86 2.07 -6.54 6.00
C ASP A 86 1.07 -5.40 6.25
N ILE A 87 1.50 -4.16 5.97
CA ILE A 87 0.68 -2.95 6.08
C ILE A 87 0.87 -2.11 4.81
N VAL A 88 -0.24 -1.64 4.25
CA VAL A 88 -0.30 -0.65 3.18
C VAL A 88 -1.11 0.55 3.66
N VAL A 89 -0.79 1.76 3.18
CA VAL A 89 -1.48 3.01 3.59
C VAL A 89 -2.14 3.71 2.37
N PRO A 90 -3.14 3.09 1.74
CA PRO A 90 -3.87 3.64 0.58
C PRO A 90 -4.79 4.82 0.96
N SER A 91 -5.17 5.63 -0.04
CA SER A 91 -6.33 6.54 0.07
C SER A 91 -7.67 5.76 0.00
N GLU A 92 -8.79 6.41 0.33
CA GLU A 92 -10.09 5.77 0.55
C GLU A 92 -10.65 5.06 -0.69
N TYR A 93 -10.54 5.65 -1.89
CA TYR A 93 -10.98 5.00 -3.12
C TYR A 93 -10.18 3.73 -3.40
N MET A 94 -8.90 3.72 -3.02
CA MET A 94 -8.02 2.59 -3.25
C MET A 94 -8.26 1.47 -2.24
N VAL A 95 -8.61 1.79 -0.97
CA VAL A 95 -9.16 0.79 -0.03
C VAL A 95 -10.36 0.08 -0.64
N GLN A 96 -11.34 0.84 -1.14
CA GLN A 96 -12.56 0.26 -1.71
C GLN A 96 -12.25 -0.65 -2.91
N LYS A 97 -11.36 -0.21 -3.81
CA LYS A 97 -10.94 -1.01 -4.96
C LYS A 97 -10.23 -2.29 -4.54
N MET A 98 -9.24 -2.18 -3.66
CA MET A 98 -8.45 -3.32 -3.20
C MET A 98 -9.30 -4.34 -2.43
N ALA A 99 -10.26 -3.90 -1.63
CA ALA A 99 -11.23 -4.77 -0.96
C ALA A 99 -12.09 -5.54 -1.97
N LYS A 100 -12.66 -4.86 -2.98
CA LYS A 100 -13.44 -5.49 -4.06
C LYS A 100 -12.65 -6.55 -4.84
N GLU A 101 -11.33 -6.36 -4.93
CA GLU A 101 -10.43 -7.27 -5.64
C GLU A 101 -9.79 -8.34 -4.73
N ASN A 102 -10.21 -8.45 -3.48
CA ASN A 102 -9.69 -9.39 -2.48
C ASN A 102 -8.18 -9.26 -2.24
N LEU A 103 -7.66 -8.03 -2.29
CA LEU A 103 -6.25 -7.71 -1.99
C LEU A 103 -6.02 -7.32 -0.53
N LEU A 104 -7.10 -7.10 0.23
CA LEU A 104 -7.06 -6.75 1.65
C LEU A 104 -7.66 -7.89 2.48
N LEU A 105 -7.07 -8.14 3.65
CA LEU A 105 -7.63 -9.03 4.65
C LEU A 105 -8.56 -8.25 5.58
N PRO A 106 -9.70 -8.83 6.00
CA PRO A 106 -10.54 -8.19 7.01
C PRO A 106 -9.78 -8.09 8.33
N LEU A 107 -9.92 -6.96 9.00
CA LEU A 107 -9.27 -6.66 10.26
C LEU A 107 -9.92 -7.43 11.41
N ASP A 108 -9.10 -8.01 12.26
CA ASP A 108 -9.53 -8.57 13.54
C ASP A 108 -9.56 -7.47 14.60
N HIS A 109 -10.72 -6.84 14.74
CA HIS A 109 -10.95 -5.73 15.67
C HIS A 109 -10.67 -6.08 17.13
N THR A 110 -10.61 -7.37 17.50
CA THR A 110 -10.25 -7.77 18.87
C THR A 110 -8.77 -7.55 19.19
N LYS A 111 -7.93 -7.40 18.15
CA LYS A 111 -6.48 -7.14 18.26
C LYS A 111 -6.13 -5.66 18.13
N ILE A 112 -7.08 -4.84 17.68
CA ILE A 112 -6.89 -3.40 17.51
C ILE A 112 -7.34 -2.73 18.80
N LYS A 113 -6.38 -2.15 19.51
CA LYS A 113 -6.64 -1.29 20.67
C LYS A 113 -6.66 0.15 20.20
N ASN A 114 -7.28 1.04 20.98
CA ASN A 114 -7.24 2.49 20.79
C ASN A 114 -8.07 3.00 19.59
N LEU A 115 -8.86 2.16 18.93
CA LEU A 115 -9.79 2.59 17.88
C LEU A 115 -10.89 3.52 18.45
N GLU A 116 -11.17 3.40 19.74
CA GLU A 116 -12.07 4.29 20.48
C GLU A 116 -11.59 5.76 20.56
N TYR A 117 -10.31 6.03 20.30
CA TYR A 117 -9.77 7.40 20.30
C TYR A 117 -9.85 8.07 18.92
N ASP A 118 -10.26 7.34 17.88
CA ASP A 118 -10.44 7.92 16.56
C ASP A 118 -11.65 8.86 16.52
N ASN A 119 -11.62 9.77 15.54
CA ASN A 119 -12.76 10.62 15.25
C ASN A 119 -13.91 9.75 14.70
N PRO A 120 -15.09 9.69 15.37
CA PRO A 120 -16.21 8.85 14.92
C PRO A 120 -16.71 9.18 13.50
N LYS A 121 -16.41 10.39 12.98
CA LYS A 121 -16.74 10.78 11.61
C LYS A 121 -15.88 10.12 10.53
N LEU A 122 -14.73 9.56 10.91
CA LEU A 122 -13.81 8.85 10.02
C LEU A 122 -14.00 7.32 10.08
N LEU A 123 -14.81 6.85 11.02
CA LEU A 123 -15.17 5.45 11.17
C LEU A 123 -16.49 5.16 10.43
N ASP A 124 -16.72 3.89 10.11
CA ASP A 124 -17.91 3.41 9.39
C ASP A 124 -18.20 4.18 8.09
N ALA A 125 -17.14 4.55 7.37
CA ALA A 125 -17.23 5.30 6.13
C ALA A 125 -17.82 4.46 5.00
N ALA A 126 -18.52 5.09 4.06
CA ALA A 126 -19.22 4.39 2.97
C ALA A 126 -18.29 3.54 2.07
N PHE A 127 -17.00 3.87 2.01
CA PHE A 127 -16.02 3.11 1.23
C PHE A 127 -15.57 1.82 1.94
N ASP A 128 -15.65 1.75 3.27
CA ASP A 128 -15.31 0.60 4.11
C ASP A 128 -16.22 0.54 5.37
N PRO A 129 -17.48 0.08 5.20
CA PRO A 129 -18.41 -0.02 6.32
C PRO A 129 -17.84 -0.86 7.46
N LYS A 130 -18.09 -0.41 8.69
CA LYS A 130 -17.59 -0.99 9.95
C LYS A 130 -16.07 -1.08 10.06
N ASN A 131 -15.33 -0.33 9.23
CA ASN A 131 -13.87 -0.41 9.19
C ASN A 131 -13.41 -1.87 8.99
N THR A 132 -14.04 -2.57 8.06
CA THR A 132 -13.81 -4.00 7.85
C THR A 132 -12.38 -4.25 7.38
N TYR A 133 -11.82 -3.35 6.57
CA TYR A 133 -10.50 -3.52 5.94
C TYR A 133 -9.48 -2.45 6.34
N SER A 134 -9.89 -1.33 6.93
CA SER A 134 -9.05 -0.16 7.14
C SER A 134 -9.24 0.54 8.48
N VAL A 135 -8.15 1.11 9.00
CA VAL A 135 -8.13 2.04 10.15
C VAL A 135 -7.65 3.41 9.65
N PRO A 136 -8.31 4.52 10.04
CA PRO A 136 -7.84 5.86 9.68
C PRO A 136 -6.42 6.13 10.19
N TYR A 137 -5.56 6.68 9.34
CA TYR A 137 -4.20 7.09 9.74
C TYR A 137 -4.09 8.62 9.81
N PHE A 138 -4.33 9.28 8.68
CA PHE A 138 -4.50 10.72 8.59
C PHE A 138 -5.68 11.04 7.67
N TRP A 139 -6.21 12.24 7.81
CA TRP A 139 -7.24 12.78 6.93
C TRP A 139 -6.93 14.25 6.65
N GLY A 140 -7.40 14.75 5.52
CA GLY A 140 -7.20 16.13 5.12
C GLY A 140 -8.15 16.52 4.00
N THR A 141 -7.92 17.69 3.43
CA THR A 141 -8.69 18.22 2.31
C THR A 141 -7.74 18.64 1.20
N LEU A 142 -8.15 18.42 -0.04
CA LEU A 142 -7.55 19.12 -1.16
C LEU A 142 -7.93 20.60 -1.10
N GLY A 143 -6.95 21.47 -1.29
CA GLY A 143 -7.14 22.91 -1.20
C GLY A 143 -6.20 23.68 -2.09
N ILE A 144 -6.28 25.01 -2.01
CA ILE A 144 -5.44 25.91 -2.78
C ILE A 144 -4.38 26.49 -1.84
N VAL A 145 -3.11 26.20 -2.13
CA VAL A 145 -1.97 26.88 -1.52
C VAL A 145 -1.51 28.01 -2.44
N TYR A 146 -1.24 29.18 -1.87
CA TYR A 146 -0.76 30.34 -2.61
C TYR A 146 0.34 31.05 -1.84
N ASN A 147 1.16 31.84 -2.55
CA ASN A 147 2.20 32.66 -1.97
C ASN A 147 1.69 34.10 -1.80
N ASP A 148 1.47 34.50 -0.55
CA ASP A 148 0.92 35.81 -0.16
C ASP A 148 1.78 37.01 -0.55
N LYS A 149 3.07 36.81 -0.88
CA LYS A 149 3.94 37.85 -1.42
C LYS A 149 3.60 38.23 -2.86
N TYR A 150 3.02 37.30 -3.61
CA TYR A 150 2.72 37.49 -5.04
C TYR A 150 1.22 37.59 -5.31
N ILE A 151 0.38 37.03 -4.44
CA ILE A 151 -1.07 36.99 -4.61
C ILE A 151 -1.74 37.89 -3.57
N THR A 152 -2.16 39.08 -3.99
CA THR A 152 -2.84 40.07 -3.13
C THR A 152 -4.34 39.81 -2.96
N HIS A 153 -4.96 39.14 -3.94
CA HIS A 153 -6.34 38.70 -3.90
C HIS A 153 -6.34 37.17 -4.00
N PRO A 154 -6.36 36.45 -2.87
CA PRO A 154 -6.32 34.99 -2.89
C PRO A 154 -7.63 34.40 -3.41
N PRO A 155 -7.58 33.26 -4.12
CA PRO A 155 -8.78 32.57 -4.55
C PRO A 155 -9.55 32.04 -3.33
N THR A 156 -10.87 32.16 -3.38
CA THR A 156 -11.78 31.72 -2.31
C THR A 156 -12.66 30.54 -2.72
N LYS A 157 -12.74 30.28 -4.03
CA LYS A 157 -13.46 29.17 -4.65
C LYS A 157 -12.67 28.66 -5.85
N TRP A 158 -12.92 27.43 -6.26
CA TRP A 158 -12.19 26.80 -7.36
C TRP A 158 -12.26 27.60 -8.65
N GLU A 159 -13.42 28.19 -8.98
CA GLU A 159 -13.62 28.97 -10.21
C GLU A 159 -12.71 30.19 -10.31
N ASP A 160 -12.25 30.73 -9.17
CA ASP A 160 -11.33 31.88 -9.17
C ASP A 160 -10.02 31.54 -9.88
N LEU A 161 -9.58 30.27 -9.85
CA LEU A 161 -8.37 29.79 -10.53
C LEU A 161 -8.39 30.00 -12.05
N TRP A 162 -9.56 30.22 -12.66
CA TRP A 162 -9.69 30.51 -14.09
C TRP A 162 -9.58 32.01 -14.43
N SER A 163 -9.36 32.88 -13.43
CA SER A 163 -9.11 34.30 -13.67
C SER A 163 -7.86 34.51 -14.53
N LYS A 164 -7.89 35.57 -15.36
CA LYS A 164 -6.71 36.02 -16.10
C LYS A 164 -5.56 36.44 -15.19
N ASP A 165 -5.86 36.79 -13.94
CA ASP A 165 -4.88 37.22 -12.94
C ASP A 165 -3.91 36.10 -12.56
N TYR A 166 -4.31 34.83 -12.72
CA TYR A 166 -3.48 33.66 -12.39
C TYR A 166 -2.86 32.99 -13.62
N LYS A 167 -2.88 33.66 -14.78
CA LYS A 167 -2.31 33.12 -16.02
C LYS A 167 -0.84 32.72 -15.79
N ASN A 168 -0.50 31.48 -16.17
CA ASN A 168 0.83 30.88 -16.00
C ASN A 168 1.36 30.86 -14.55
N SER A 169 0.48 30.95 -13.55
CA SER A 169 0.85 31.03 -12.13
C SER A 169 0.29 29.87 -11.30
N ILE A 170 -0.29 28.85 -11.94
CA ILE A 170 -0.93 27.70 -11.29
C ILE A 170 -0.19 26.43 -11.67
N LEU A 171 0.11 25.62 -10.65
CA LEU A 171 0.46 24.22 -10.80
C LEU A 171 -0.68 23.40 -10.19
N LEU A 172 -1.12 22.36 -10.91
CA LEU A 172 -2.12 21.42 -10.44
C LEU A 172 -1.44 20.12 -10.05
N THR A 173 -2.03 19.39 -9.11
CA THR A 173 -1.57 18.05 -8.75
C THR A 173 -1.81 17.10 -9.91
N ASP A 174 -0.79 16.32 -10.27
CA ASP A 174 -0.92 15.23 -11.25
C ASP A 174 -1.41 13.98 -10.51
N SER A 175 -2.66 14.02 -10.06
CA SER A 175 -3.30 12.94 -9.31
C SER A 175 -4.60 12.53 -9.98
N SER A 176 -4.79 11.23 -10.17
CA SER A 176 -6.05 10.60 -10.56
C SER A 176 -7.16 10.71 -9.50
N GLU A 177 -6.85 11.31 -8.34
CA GLU A 177 -7.78 11.56 -7.23
C GLU A 177 -8.77 12.71 -7.51
N MET A 178 -8.65 13.40 -8.65
CA MET A 178 -9.56 14.46 -9.13
C MET A 178 -10.61 13.96 -10.12
#